data_AF-A0A7V5J0X8-F1
#
_entry.id   AF-A0A7V5J0X8-F1
#
_cell.length_a   1.000
_cell.length_b   1.000
_cell.length_c   1.000
_cell.angle_alpha   90.00
_cell.angle_beta   90.00
_cell.angle_gamma   90.00
#
_symmetry.space_group_name_H-M   'P 1'
#
loop_
_entity.id
_entity.type
_entity.pdbx_description
1 polymer ?
#
loop_
_entity_poly.entity_id
_entity_poly.type
_entity_poly.pdbx_seq_one_letter_code
_entity_poly.pdbx_strand_id
1 'polypeptide(L)' 'MKRWFIISLISNLTLWANPNAQQLEPSMQGLMPWLVGFFVIIGVLFWSFFKAMQTKNPKYGYVILVAVLLMIGMFFI' A
#
# COMPACT_ATOMS: atom_id res chain seq x y z
N MET A 1 -18.89 -27.43 -15.62
CA MET A 1 -17.56 -26.80 -15.79
C MET A 1 -17.20 -25.72 -14.75
N LYS A 2 -18.15 -25.02 -14.10
CA LYS A 2 -17.83 -23.95 -13.12
C LYS A 2 -17.09 -24.43 -11.85
N ARG A 3 -17.33 -25.67 -11.40
CA ARG A 3 -16.74 -26.23 -10.16
C ARG A 3 -15.23 -26.49 -10.26
N TRP A 4 -14.73 -26.86 -11.44
CA TRP A 4 -13.30 -27.08 -11.68
C TRP A 4 -12.49 -25.78 -11.70
N PHE A 5 -13.13 -24.67 -12.09
CA PHE A 5 -12.51 -23.34 -12.07
C PHE A 5 -12.26 -22.86 -10.65
N ILE A 6 -13.21 -23.11 -9.73
CA ILE A 6 -13.08 -22.77 -8.31
C ILE A 6 -11.95 -23.56 -7.67
N ILE A 7 -11.83 -24.86 -8.00
CA ILE A 7 -10.74 -25.69 -7.50
C ILE A 7 -9.39 -25.17 -7.99
N SER A 8 -9.26 -24.85 -9.29
CA SER A 8 -8.03 -24.27 -9.86
C SER A 8 -7.63 -22.92 -9.23
N LEU A 9 -8.61 -22.09 -8.89
CA LEU A 9 -8.41 -20.82 -8.19
C LEU A 9 -7.91 -21.03 -6.76
N ILE A 10 -8.52 -21.97 -6.02
CA ILE A 10 -8.11 -22.30 -4.66
C ILE A 10 -6.72 -22.94 -4.64
N SER A 11 -6.42 -23.81 -5.62
CA SER A 11 -5.10 -24.42 -5.76
C SER A 11 -3.99 -23.38 -6.04
N ASN A 12 -4.28 -22.35 -6.83
CA ASN A 12 -3.35 -21.25 -7.04
C ASN A 12 -3.16 -20.42 -5.76
N LEU A 13 -4.23 -20.15 -5.00
CA LEU A 13 -4.12 -19.45 -3.72
C LEU A 13 -3.30 -20.24 -2.70
N THR A 14 -3.37 -21.56 -2.70
CA THR A 14 -2.54 -22.40 -1.82
C THR A 14 -1.05 -22.41 -2.17
N LEU A 15 -0.68 -22.12 -3.42
CA LEU A 15 0.73 -21.95 -3.81
C LEU A 15 1.32 -20.65 -3.23
N TRP A 16 0.50 -19.59 -3.12
CA TRP A 16 0.87 -18.35 -2.42
C TRP A 16 0.85 -18.48 -0.89
N ALA A 17 0.12 -19.46 -0.36
CA ALA A 17 0.04 -19.75 1.08
C ALA A 17 1.11 -20.73 1.56
N ASN A 18 2.10 -21.09 0.72
CA ASN A 18 3.19 -21.97 1.12
C ASN A 18 4.09 -21.26 2.15
N PRO A 19 4.09 -21.68 3.43
CA PRO A 19 4.86 -21.03 4.48
C PRO A 19 6.38 -21.19 4.28
N ASN A 20 6.82 -22.06 3.36
CA ASN A 20 8.24 -22.23 3.01
C ASN A 20 8.73 -21.30 1.89
N ALA A 21 7.85 -20.60 1.17
CA ALA A 21 8.24 -19.48 0.30
C ALA A 21 8.56 -18.20 1.12
N GLN A 22 8.33 -18.27 2.44
CA GLN A 22 8.41 -17.18 3.39
C GLN A 22 9.76 -17.11 4.10
N GLN A 23 10.81 -17.75 3.55
CA GLN A 23 12.18 -17.27 3.75
C GLN A 23 12.41 -16.08 2.82
N LEU A 24 11.64 -15.00 3.04
CA LEU A 24 11.99 -13.69 2.50
C LEU A 24 13.41 -13.42 2.97
N GLU A 25 14.33 -13.19 2.02
CA GLU A 25 15.66 -12.70 2.37
C GLU A 25 15.52 -11.55 3.38
N PRO A 26 16.41 -11.44 4.38
CA PRO A 26 16.33 -10.35 5.35
C PRO A 26 16.30 -8.96 4.70
N SER A 27 16.82 -8.83 3.47
CA SER A 27 16.73 -7.65 2.60
C SER A 27 15.29 -7.27 2.20
N MET A 28 14.36 -8.23 2.15
CA MET A 28 12.98 -8.04 1.69
C MET A 28 11.95 -7.93 2.83
N GLN A 29 12.34 -8.21 4.08
CA GLN A 29 11.44 -8.14 5.24
C GLN A 29 10.93 -6.71 5.52
N GLY A 30 11.71 -5.68 5.19
CA GLY A 30 11.32 -4.27 5.31
C GLY A 30 10.47 -3.74 4.14
N LEU A 31 10.41 -4.49 3.03
CA LEU A 31 9.79 -4.04 1.79
C LEU A 31 8.26 -3.99 1.93
N MET A 32 7.66 -4.97 2.61
CA MET A 32 6.20 -5.05 2.77
C MET A 32 5.64 -3.92 3.66
N PRO A 33 6.20 -3.63 4.86
CA PRO A 33 5.78 -2.46 5.65
C PRO A 33 6.01 -1.13 4.91
N TRP A 34 7.11 -1.01 4.17
CA TRP A 34 7.40 0.16 3.35
C TRP A 34 6.36 0.36 2.24
N LEU A 35 6.00 -0.71 1.51
CA LEU A 35 4.99 -0.65 0.46
C LEU A 35 3.62 -0.24 1.02
N VAL A 36 3.23 -0.82 2.17
CA VAL A 36 1.98 -0.49 2.85
C VAL A 36 1.96 0.97 3.28
N GLY A 37 3.05 1.47 3.89
CA GLY A 37 3.18 2.88 4.28
C GLY A 37 3.06 3.82 3.07
N PHE A 38 3.70 3.47 1.95
CA PHE A 38 3.62 4.24 0.72
C PHE A 38 2.19 4.34 0.17
N PHE A 39 1.46 3.23 0.11
CA PHE A 39 0.05 3.24 -0.31
C PHE A 39 -0.84 4.06 0.61
N VAL A 40 -0.60 4.01 1.93
CA VAL A 40 -1.35 4.82 2.90
C VAL A 40 -1.11 6.31 2.66
N ILE A 41 0.15 6.73 2.48
CA ILE A 41 0.49 8.14 2.21
C ILE A 41 -0.13 8.63 0.91
N ILE A 42 -0.08 7.83 -0.16
CA ILE A 42 -0.75 8.15 -1.42
C ILE A 42 -2.26 8.32 -1.21
N GLY A 43 -2.90 7.41 -0.49
CA GLY A 43 -4.33 7.51 -0.17
C GLY A 43 -4.67 8.82 0.56
N VAL A 44 -3.86 9.19 1.55
CA VAL A 44 -4.01 10.45 2.30
C VAL A 44 -3.79 11.67 1.40
N LEU A 45 -2.82 11.62 0.48
CA LEU A 45 -2.59 12.69 -0.50
C LEU A 45 -3.81 12.90 -1.39
N PHE A 46 -4.31 11.85 -2.03
CA PHE A 46 -5.49 11.94 -2.90
C PHE A 46 -6.71 12.43 -2.15
N TRP A 47 -6.94 11.91 -0.93
CA TRP A 47 -8.04 12.36 -0.08
C TRP A 47 -7.93 13.85 0.29
N SER A 48 -6.73 14.30 0.63
CA SER A 48 -6.48 15.69 1.01
C SER A 48 -6.62 16.64 -0.19
N PHE A 49 -6.13 16.25 -1.38
CA PHE A 49 -6.35 17.02 -2.61
C PHE A 49 -7.83 17.11 -2.98
N PHE A 50 -8.55 16.00 -2.91
CA PHE A 50 -10.00 15.97 -3.16
C PHE A 50 -10.76 16.89 -2.20
N LYS A 51 -10.45 16.81 -0.90
CA LYS A 51 -11.04 17.70 0.12
C LYS A 51 -10.64 19.17 -0.07
N ALA A 52 -9.38 19.44 -0.42
CA ALA A 52 -8.89 20.79 -0.68
C ALA A 52 -9.64 21.44 -1.85
N MET A 53 -9.88 20.70 -2.93
CA MET A 53 -10.66 21.17 -4.07
C MET A 53 -12.12 21.46 -3.71
N GLN A 54 -12.76 20.57 -2.93
CA GLN A 54 -14.17 20.74 -2.57
C GLN A 54 -14.41 21.85 -1.55
N THR A 55 -13.57 21.94 -0.52
CA THR A 55 -13.82 22.80 0.64
C THR A 55 -13.06 24.13 0.59
N LYS A 56 -12.06 24.25 -0.29
CA LYS A 56 -11.11 25.38 -0.35
C LYS A 56 -10.47 25.73 1.01
N ASN A 57 -10.47 24.78 1.95
CA ASN A 57 -9.98 25.02 3.29
C ASN A 57 -8.45 24.84 3.32
N PRO A 58 -7.68 25.84 3.77
CA PRO A 58 -6.22 25.78 3.76
C PRO A 58 -5.67 24.67 4.66
N LYS A 59 -6.45 24.16 5.63
CA LYS A 59 -6.08 23.03 6.50
C LYS A 59 -5.63 21.81 5.70
N TYR A 60 -6.28 21.50 4.58
CA TYR A 60 -5.92 20.36 3.73
C TYR A 60 -4.59 20.57 2.98
N GLY A 61 -4.18 21.81 2.75
CA GLY A 61 -2.85 22.13 2.21
C GLY A 61 -1.71 21.72 3.16
N TYR A 62 -1.89 21.93 4.47
CA TYR A 62 -0.91 21.45 5.46
C TYR A 62 -0.85 19.92 5.51
N VAL A 63 -1.98 19.23 5.37
CA VAL A 63 -2.00 17.75 5.31
C VAL A 63 -1.26 17.24 4.07
N ILE A 64 -1.44 17.90 2.92
CA ILE A 64 -0.68 17.58 1.69
C ILE A 64 0.83 17.77 1.93
N LEU A 65 1.24 18.88 2.54
CA LEU A 65 2.65 19.17 2.81
C LEU A 65 3.27 18.12 3.75
N VAL A 66 2.56 17.73 4.82
CA VAL A 66 2.99 16.66 5.73
C VAL A 66 3.09 15.33 4.99
N ALA A 67 2.11 14.99 4.16
CA ALA A 67 2.12 13.73 3.41
C ALA A 67 3.29 13.68 2.40
N VAL A 68 3.60 14.80 1.73
CA VAL A 68 4.78 14.91 0.85
C VAL A 68 6.08 14.74 1.64
N LEU A 69 6.20 15.37 2.82
CA LEU A 69 7.36 15.20 3.69
C LEU A 69 7.54 13.75 4.15
N LEU A 70 6.45 13.07 4.53
CA LEU A 70 6.48 11.65 4.89
C LEU A 70 6.90 10.78 3.70
N MET A 71 6.40 11.08 2.50
CA MET A 71 6.77 10.35 1.29
C MET A 71 8.27 10.50 0.98
N ILE A 72 8.80 11.72 1.10
CA ILE A 72 10.23 11.99 0.94
C ILE A 72 11.04 11.26 2.01
N GLY A 73 10.60 11.29 3.28
CA GLY A 73 11.26 10.61 4.38
C GLY A 73 11.35 9.09 4.17
N MET A 74 10.32 8.48 3.56
CA MET A 74 10.33 7.06 3.24
C MET A 74 11.35 6.65 2.16
N PHE A 75 11.87 7.57 1.36
CA PHE A 75 12.94 7.27 0.40
C PHE A 75 14.33 7.16 1.04
N PHE A 76 14.49 7.62 2.30
CA PHE A 76 15.76 7.59 3.02
C PHE A 76 15.88 6.43 4.03
N ILE A 77 14.86 5.56 4.08
CA ILE A 77 14.79 4.35 4.91
C ILE A 77 15.03 3.14 4.01
#